data_AF-A0A2S0VRG7-F1
#
_entry.id   AF-A0A2S0VRG7-F1
#
_cell.length_a   1.000
_cell.length_b   1.000
_cell.length_c   1.000
_cell.angle_alpha   90.00
_cell.angle_beta   90.00
_cell.angle_gamma   90.00
#
_symmetry.space_group_name_H-M   'P 1'
#
loop_
_entity.id
_entity.type
_entity.pdbx_description
1 polymer ?
#
loop_
_entity_poly.entity_id
_entity_poly.type
_entity_poly.pdbx_seq_one_letter_code
_entity_poly.pdbx_strand_id
1 'polypeptide(L)'
;MEYIDQLLTKLTKPSLRFCSSEEVITITELEAISQKYLYSFGDAFKLLIEKGVELHQPLHSKKLGNFYVKKSEAIRHLQSSEQNKFNCLLSISELSKYFCVQPVKIRTMAKLFSWKSIQVNRASAQYPPICIQRFNEHYILLDQWCAQRGYSKASLYRYLLSHNLDCIANQYEQTTKLHIFEKSSKLESVVKQYELNFSKNKRSAAASNDNLARAFSSPQQSSFSLSVA
;
A
#
# COMPACT_ATOMS: atom_id res chain seq x y z
N MET A 1 6.67 -1.38 -31.10
CA MET A 1 5.29 -1.13 -30.62
C MET A 1 4.41 -2.35 -30.86
N GLU A 2 4.31 -2.89 -32.10
CA GLU A 2 3.49 -4.08 -32.42
C GLU A 2 3.71 -5.33 -31.54
N TYR A 3 4.96 -5.62 -31.15
CA TYR A 3 5.27 -6.83 -30.37
C TYR A 3 4.71 -6.80 -28.94
N ILE A 4 4.64 -5.61 -28.34
CA ILE A 4 4.13 -5.40 -26.98
C ILE A 4 2.60 -5.56 -26.99
N ASP A 5 1.93 -4.97 -27.98
CA ASP A 5 0.47 -5.07 -28.13
C ASP A 5 0.03 -6.52 -28.37
N GLN A 6 0.78 -7.30 -29.15
CA GLN A 6 0.51 -8.72 -29.36
C GLN A 6 0.72 -9.56 -28.10
N LEU A 7 1.78 -9.30 -27.32
CA LEU A 7 2.03 -9.98 -26.05
C LEU A 7 0.90 -9.69 -25.06
N LEU A 8 0.48 -8.43 -24.96
CA LEU A 8 -0.59 -8.01 -24.05
C LEU A 8 -1.93 -8.61 -24.45
N THR A 9 -2.24 -8.66 -25.75
CA THR A 9 -3.47 -9.30 -26.25
C THR A 9 -3.53 -10.80 -25.91
N LYS A 10 -2.38 -11.49 -25.83
CA LYS A 10 -2.32 -12.90 -25.39
C LYS A 10 -2.47 -13.08 -23.89
N LEU A 11 -2.08 -12.08 -23.11
CA LEU A 11 -2.11 -12.10 -21.64
C LEU A 11 -3.43 -11.59 -21.07
N THR A 12 -4.27 -10.94 -21.89
CA THR A 12 -5.47 -10.26 -21.41
C THR A 12 -6.72 -11.10 -21.59
N LYS A 13 -7.58 -11.08 -20.58
CA LYS A 13 -8.94 -11.59 -20.67
C LYS A 13 -9.89 -10.42 -20.91
N PRO A 14 -10.85 -10.52 -21.85
CA PRO A 14 -11.87 -9.49 -22.02
C PRO A 14 -12.61 -9.29 -20.69
N SER A 15 -12.74 -8.03 -20.25
CA SER A 15 -13.18 -7.76 -18.88
C SER A 15 -14.63 -8.19 -18.63
N LEU A 16 -14.80 -8.88 -17.51
CA LEU A 16 -16.05 -9.06 -16.76
C LEU A 16 -16.56 -7.70 -16.25
N ARG A 17 -17.88 -7.62 -15.98
CA ARG A 17 -18.59 -6.48 -15.40
C ARG A 17 -17.75 -5.83 -14.29
N PHE A 18 -17.52 -4.52 -14.39
CA PHE A 18 -16.65 -3.74 -13.51
C PHE A 18 -16.86 -4.09 -12.02
N CYS A 19 -15.85 -4.70 -11.40
CA CYS A 19 -15.65 -4.63 -9.95
C CYS A 19 -15.44 -3.15 -9.57
N SER A 20 -15.83 -2.78 -8.35
CA SER A 20 -15.69 -1.41 -7.86
C SER A 20 -14.27 -0.88 -8.09
N SER A 21 -14.13 0.43 -8.36
CA SER A 21 -12.82 1.03 -8.70
C SER A 21 -11.78 0.91 -7.58
N GLU A 22 -12.19 0.51 -6.37
CA GLU A 22 -11.30 0.28 -5.23
C GLU A 22 -10.56 -1.08 -5.30
N GLU A 23 -11.09 -2.06 -6.03
CA GLU A 23 -10.51 -3.41 -6.11
C GLU A 23 -9.48 -3.58 -7.23
N VAL A 24 -9.50 -2.70 -8.22
CA VAL A 24 -8.61 -2.76 -9.38
C VAL A 24 -7.64 -1.57 -9.41
N ILE A 25 -6.44 -1.80 -9.90
CA ILE A 25 -5.42 -0.77 -10.12
C ILE A 25 -4.95 -0.81 -11.56
N THR A 26 -4.64 0.37 -12.09
CA THR A 26 -3.97 0.54 -13.38
C THR A 26 -2.52 0.08 -13.32
N ILE A 27 -1.94 -0.18 -14.49
CA ILE A 27 -0.49 -0.43 -14.62
C ILE A 27 0.36 0.74 -14.08
N THR A 28 -0.10 1.99 -14.20
CA THR A 28 0.61 3.15 -13.65
C THR A 28 0.59 3.17 -12.13
N GLU A 29 -0.55 2.81 -11.51
CA GLU A 29 -0.65 2.67 -10.06
C GLU A 29 0.17 1.49 -9.53
N LEU A 30 0.33 0.43 -10.34
CA LEU A 30 1.20 -0.70 -10.01
C LEU A 30 2.64 -0.26 -9.77
N GLU A 31 3.17 0.70 -10.54
CA GLU A 31 4.53 1.23 -10.32
C GLU A 31 4.68 1.84 -8.92
N ALA A 32 3.73 2.68 -8.51
CA ALA A 32 3.78 3.32 -7.19
C ALA A 32 3.64 2.29 -6.06
N ILE A 33 2.86 1.23 -6.27
CA ILE A 33 2.67 0.15 -5.31
C ILE A 33 3.90 -0.76 -5.25
N SER A 34 4.49 -1.12 -6.40
CA SER A 34 5.62 -2.05 -6.49
C SER A 34 6.86 -1.53 -5.77
N GLN A 35 7.09 -0.21 -5.83
CA GLN A 35 8.20 0.44 -5.16
C GLN A 35 8.14 0.31 -3.63
N LYS A 36 6.95 0.11 -3.05
CA LYS A 36 6.78 -0.17 -1.60
C LYS A 36 7.26 -1.57 -1.20
N TYR A 37 7.55 -2.42 -2.17
CA TYR A 37 8.05 -3.78 -2.00
C TYR A 37 9.42 -3.99 -2.65
N LEU A 38 10.14 -2.90 -2.97
CA LEU A 38 11.45 -2.93 -3.65
C LEU A 38 11.41 -3.54 -5.07
N TYR A 39 10.24 -3.53 -5.72
CA TYR A 39 10.13 -3.94 -7.12
C TYR A 39 10.17 -2.73 -8.04
N SER A 40 11.03 -2.81 -9.07
CA SER A 40 10.85 -1.99 -10.27
C SER A 40 9.52 -2.34 -10.94
N PHE A 41 8.99 -1.43 -11.76
CA PHE A 41 7.76 -1.70 -12.51
C PHE A 41 7.87 -2.99 -13.35
N GLY A 42 9.00 -3.15 -14.08
CA GLY A 42 9.24 -4.32 -14.92
C GLY A 42 9.31 -5.63 -14.13
N ASP A 43 9.98 -5.62 -12.98
CA ASP A 43 10.07 -6.79 -12.10
C ASP A 43 8.71 -7.17 -11.53
N ALA A 44 7.91 -6.17 -11.11
CA ALA A 44 6.57 -6.41 -10.60
C ALA A 44 5.67 -6.99 -11.68
N PHE A 45 5.69 -6.39 -12.88
CA PHE A 45 4.89 -6.87 -13.99
C PHE A 45 5.26 -8.30 -14.40
N LYS A 46 6.57 -8.60 -14.47
CA LYS A 46 7.07 -9.96 -14.69
C LYS A 46 6.57 -10.94 -13.63
N LEU A 47 6.67 -10.58 -12.34
CA LEU A 47 6.19 -11.40 -11.24
C LEU A 47 4.68 -11.70 -11.37
N LEU A 48 3.87 -10.70 -11.71
CA LEU A 48 2.43 -10.89 -11.88
C LEU A 48 2.12 -11.87 -13.02
N ILE A 49 2.83 -11.77 -14.15
CA ILE A 49 2.70 -12.72 -15.27
C ILE A 49 3.11 -14.13 -14.86
N GLU A 50 4.28 -14.29 -14.20
CA GLU A 50 4.78 -15.59 -13.74
C GLU A 50 3.84 -16.26 -12.72
N LYS A 51 3.12 -15.44 -11.95
CA LYS A 51 2.11 -15.92 -10.98
C LYS A 51 0.72 -16.09 -11.59
N GLY A 52 0.54 -15.82 -12.88
CA GLY A 52 -0.73 -15.99 -13.58
C GLY A 52 -1.81 -15.00 -13.14
N VAL A 53 -1.43 -13.82 -12.67
CA VAL A 53 -2.39 -12.76 -12.30
C VAL A 53 -3.09 -12.26 -13.56
N GLU A 54 -4.42 -12.18 -13.51
CA GLU A 54 -5.21 -11.80 -14.67
C GLU A 54 -5.05 -10.30 -14.97
N LEU A 55 -4.76 -9.99 -16.24
CA LEU A 55 -4.79 -8.64 -16.78
C LEU A 55 -6.14 -8.40 -17.45
N HIS A 56 -6.83 -7.35 -17.03
CA HIS A 56 -8.12 -6.94 -17.59
C HIS A 56 -7.96 -5.69 -18.45
N GLN A 57 -8.73 -5.61 -19.53
CA GLN A 57 -8.78 -4.44 -20.41
C GLN A 57 -10.24 -4.08 -20.73
N PRO A 58 -10.61 -2.79 -20.77
CA PRO A 58 -11.90 -2.35 -21.24
C PRO A 58 -12.12 -2.78 -22.70
N LEU A 59 -13.32 -3.28 -23.01
CA LEU A 59 -13.71 -3.78 -24.34
C LEU A 59 -13.42 -2.82 -25.50
N HIS A 60 -13.43 -1.51 -25.24
CA HIS A 60 -13.27 -0.47 -26.27
C HIS A 60 -11.94 0.28 -26.20
N SER A 61 -10.96 -0.20 -25.44
CA SER A 61 -9.65 0.45 -25.38
C SER A 61 -8.51 -0.50 -25.65
N LYS A 62 -7.63 -0.11 -26.57
CA LYS A 62 -6.36 -0.81 -26.86
C LYS A 62 -5.13 -0.13 -26.25
N LYS A 63 -5.32 0.88 -25.39
CA LYS A 63 -4.19 1.62 -24.81
C LYS A 63 -3.56 0.86 -23.65
N LEU A 64 -2.23 0.86 -23.60
CA LEU A 64 -1.43 0.27 -22.52
C LEU A 64 -1.78 0.83 -21.13
N GLY A 65 -2.14 2.11 -21.04
CA GLY A 65 -2.55 2.73 -19.77
C GLY A 65 -3.86 2.18 -19.20
N ASN A 66 -4.64 1.43 -20.00
CA ASN A 66 -5.97 0.95 -19.64
C ASN A 66 -5.99 -0.54 -19.31
N PHE A 67 -4.86 -1.08 -18.85
CA PHE A 67 -4.81 -2.40 -18.26
C PHE A 67 -4.99 -2.30 -16.74
N TYR A 68 -5.76 -3.23 -16.22
CA TYR A 68 -6.12 -3.29 -14.81
C TYR A 68 -5.76 -4.65 -14.23
N VAL A 69 -5.32 -4.65 -12.99
CA VAL A 69 -5.10 -5.85 -12.19
C VAL A 69 -5.84 -5.72 -10.87
N LYS A 70 -6.25 -6.84 -10.29
CA LYS A 70 -6.81 -6.84 -8.94
C LYS A 70 -5.73 -6.42 -7.95
N LYS A 71 -5.99 -5.32 -7.24
CA LYS A 71 -5.07 -4.72 -6.27
C LYS A 71 -4.67 -5.71 -5.17
N SER A 72 -5.65 -6.46 -4.66
CA SER A 72 -5.44 -7.46 -3.61
C SER A 72 -4.50 -8.58 -4.06
N GLU A 73 -4.67 -9.09 -5.28
CA GLU A 73 -3.78 -10.11 -5.85
C GLU A 73 -2.37 -9.57 -6.09
N ALA A 74 -2.26 -8.38 -6.68
CA ALA A 74 -0.97 -7.75 -6.93
C ALA A 74 -0.19 -7.53 -5.62
N ILE A 75 -0.84 -6.95 -4.60
CA ILE A 75 -0.24 -6.74 -3.28
C ILE A 75 0.16 -8.06 -2.64
N ARG A 76 -0.70 -9.08 -2.67
CA ARG A 76 -0.40 -10.40 -2.09
C ARG A 76 0.86 -11.02 -2.70
N HIS A 77 0.99 -10.98 -4.02
CA HIS A 77 2.17 -11.52 -4.70
C HIS A 77 3.44 -10.74 -4.41
N LEU A 78 3.38 -9.40 -4.46
CA LEU A 78 4.49 -8.53 -4.11
C LEU A 78 4.97 -8.76 -2.67
N GLN A 79 4.04 -8.85 -1.71
CA GLN A 79 4.33 -9.13 -0.30
C GLN A 79 4.97 -10.51 -0.12
N SER A 80 4.37 -11.56 -0.68
CA SER A 80 4.88 -12.94 -0.53
C SER A 80 6.28 -13.14 -1.12
N SER A 81 6.68 -12.29 -2.07
CA SER A 81 7.96 -12.38 -2.79
C SER A 81 8.92 -11.23 -2.43
N GLU A 82 8.58 -10.43 -1.42
CA GLU A 82 9.38 -9.27 -0.97
C GLU A 82 10.77 -9.69 -0.49
N GLN A 83 10.86 -10.83 0.20
CA GLN A 83 12.12 -11.36 0.73
C GLN A 83 13.18 -11.57 -0.36
N ASN A 84 12.76 -11.90 -1.58
CA ASN A 84 13.65 -12.12 -2.72
C ASN A 84 14.37 -10.84 -3.18
N LYS A 85 13.92 -9.67 -2.74
CA LYS A 85 14.51 -8.37 -3.10
C LYS A 85 15.58 -7.89 -2.13
N PHE A 86 15.81 -8.61 -1.03
CA PHE A 86 16.90 -8.33 -0.09
C PHE A 86 18.21 -9.01 -0.51
N ASN A 87 18.58 -8.92 -1.79
CA ASN A 87 19.78 -9.56 -2.35
C ASN A 87 20.91 -8.57 -2.71
N CYS A 88 20.63 -7.27 -2.70
CA CYS A 88 21.59 -6.22 -3.04
C CYS A 88 21.61 -5.10 -2.00
N LEU A 89 22.60 -4.21 -2.11
CA LEU A 89 22.67 -2.99 -1.31
C LEU A 89 21.52 -2.05 -1.67
N LEU A 90 20.90 -1.46 -0.65
CA LEU A 90 19.72 -0.61 -0.81
C LEU A 90 20.10 0.86 -0.62
N SER A 91 19.75 1.68 -1.60
CA SER A 91 19.94 3.13 -1.53
C SER A 91 18.93 3.79 -0.60
N ILE A 92 19.26 5.00 -0.13
CA ILE A 92 18.32 5.83 0.65
C ILE A 92 17.01 6.06 -0.10
N SER A 93 17.05 6.20 -1.43
CA SER A 93 15.85 6.42 -2.26
C SER A 93 14.91 5.20 -2.23
N GLU A 94 15.48 4.00 -2.41
CA GLU A 94 14.71 2.74 -2.33
C GLU A 94 14.13 2.54 -0.95
N LEU A 95 14.93 2.75 0.10
CA LEU A 95 14.47 2.63 1.49
C LEU A 95 13.40 3.67 1.83
N SER A 96 13.48 4.89 1.30
CA SER A 96 12.47 5.93 1.51
C SER A 96 11.12 5.51 0.94
N LYS A 97 11.11 4.93 -0.27
CA LYS A 97 9.91 4.38 -0.91
C LYS A 97 9.37 3.17 -0.15
N TYR A 98 10.25 2.26 0.24
CA TYR A 98 9.95 1.05 1.00
C TYR A 98 9.28 1.35 2.35
N PHE A 99 9.91 2.19 3.15
CA PHE A 99 9.44 2.58 4.47
C PHE A 99 8.38 3.69 4.43
N CYS A 100 8.05 4.21 3.24
CA CYS A 100 7.11 5.32 3.04
C CYS A 100 7.46 6.57 3.87
N VAL A 101 8.74 6.94 3.90
CA VAL A 101 9.26 8.07 4.67
C VAL A 101 10.22 8.92 3.85
N GLN A 102 10.47 10.14 4.30
CA GLN A 102 11.47 11.00 3.67
C GLN A 102 12.91 10.49 3.90
N PRO A 103 13.86 10.78 2.99
CA PRO A 103 15.27 10.40 3.12
C PRO A 103 15.92 10.76 4.46
N VAL A 104 15.53 11.88 5.07
CA VAL A 104 16.05 12.29 6.38
C VAL A 104 15.73 11.28 7.48
N LYS A 105 14.51 10.70 7.46
CA LYS A 105 14.09 9.66 8.42
C LYS A 105 14.92 8.39 8.24
N ILE A 106 15.24 8.00 7.01
CA ILE A 106 16.12 6.85 6.75
C ILE A 106 17.51 7.07 7.36
N ARG A 107 18.08 8.27 7.20
CA ARG A 107 19.38 8.59 7.81
C ARG A 107 19.31 8.55 9.34
N THR A 108 18.23 9.05 9.93
CA THR A 108 18.03 9.00 11.39
C THR A 108 17.83 7.57 11.88
N MET A 109 17.06 6.74 11.17
CA MET A 109 16.92 5.31 11.47
C MET A 109 18.26 4.60 11.38
N ALA A 110 19.02 4.82 10.31
CA ALA A 110 20.34 4.22 10.15
C ALA A 110 21.29 4.57 11.30
N LYS A 111 21.25 5.80 11.81
CA LYS A 111 22.01 6.18 13.01
C LYS A 111 21.48 5.51 14.27
N LEU A 112 20.16 5.55 14.49
CA LEU A 112 19.51 5.00 15.69
C LEU A 112 19.76 3.49 15.85
N PHE A 113 19.71 2.74 14.75
CA PHE A 113 19.91 1.29 14.72
C PHE A 113 21.33 0.88 14.30
N SER A 114 22.27 1.85 14.24
CA SER A 114 23.67 1.62 13.86
C SER A 114 23.85 0.81 12.57
N TRP A 115 23.04 1.10 11.55
CA TRP A 115 23.15 0.44 10.25
C TRP A 115 24.48 0.78 9.58
N LYS A 116 25.20 -0.25 9.14
CA LYS A 116 26.48 -0.07 8.43
C LYS A 116 26.22 0.62 7.09
N SER A 117 26.70 1.86 6.96
CA SER A 117 26.67 2.58 5.68
C SER A 117 27.83 2.11 4.80
N ILE A 118 27.54 1.72 3.57
CA ILE A 118 28.53 1.46 2.52
C ILE A 118 28.50 2.64 1.55
N GLN A 119 29.63 3.34 1.43
CA GLN A 119 29.78 4.42 0.47
C GLN A 119 30.11 3.81 -0.90
N VAL A 120 29.20 3.96 -1.86
CA VAL A 120 29.42 3.46 -3.23
C VAL A 120 30.09 4.52 -4.10
N ASN A 121 29.82 5.79 -3.82
CA ASN A 121 30.55 6.93 -4.36
C ASN A 121 30.58 8.06 -3.32
N ARG A 122 31.22 9.19 -3.63
CA ARG A 122 31.36 10.34 -2.71
C ARG A 122 30.04 10.92 -2.21
N ALA A 123 28.91 10.62 -2.86
CA ALA A 123 27.61 11.23 -2.58
C ALA A 123 26.50 10.24 -2.18
N SER A 124 26.73 8.93 -2.27
CA SER A 124 25.69 7.92 -2.05
C SER A 124 26.11 6.85 -1.03
N ALA A 125 25.40 6.88 0.09
CA ALA A 125 25.36 5.81 1.07
C ALA A 125 24.30 4.78 0.66
N GLN A 126 24.68 3.51 0.74
CA GLN A 126 23.78 2.37 0.62
C GLN A 126 23.90 1.49 1.86
N TYR A 127 22.87 0.70 2.13
CA TYR A 127 22.77 -0.13 3.32
C TYR A 127 22.65 -1.62 2.96
N PRO A 128 23.36 -2.50 3.67
CA PRO A 128 23.19 -3.94 3.54
C PRO A 128 21.75 -4.37 3.83
N PRO A 129 21.19 -5.30 3.04
CA PRO A 129 19.82 -5.77 3.22
C PRO A 129 19.59 -6.43 4.58
N ILE A 130 20.61 -7.08 5.15
CA ILE A 130 20.55 -7.74 6.46
C ILE A 130 20.17 -6.77 7.60
N CYS A 131 20.59 -5.50 7.53
CA CYS A 131 20.22 -4.50 8.55
C CYS A 131 18.72 -4.17 8.47
N ILE A 132 18.18 -4.16 7.26
CA ILE A 132 16.77 -3.85 6.99
C ILE A 132 15.88 -5.05 7.36
N GLN A 133 16.33 -6.27 7.04
CA GLN A 133 15.65 -7.50 7.46
C GLN A 133 15.58 -7.60 8.98
N ARG A 134 16.70 -7.44 9.69
CA ARG A 134 16.72 -7.42 11.16
C ARG A 134 15.81 -6.35 11.74
N PHE A 135 15.79 -5.16 11.12
CA PHE A 135 14.86 -4.11 11.53
C PHE A 135 13.40 -4.57 11.37
N ASN A 136 13.04 -5.08 10.20
CA ASN A 136 11.69 -5.55 9.89
C ASN A 136 11.26 -6.77 10.74
N GLU A 137 12.20 -7.58 11.21
CA GLU A 137 11.93 -8.70 12.11
C GLU A 137 11.49 -8.21 13.49
N HIS A 138 12.19 -7.22 14.05
CA HIS A 138 12.05 -6.81 15.45
C HIS A 138 11.20 -5.56 15.65
N TYR A 139 10.98 -4.76 14.60
CA TYR A 139 10.37 -3.44 14.73
C TYR A 139 9.25 -3.20 13.72
N ILE A 140 8.36 -2.28 14.08
CA ILE A 140 7.32 -1.72 13.22
C ILE A 140 7.52 -0.22 13.13
N LEU A 141 7.71 0.27 11.91
CA LEU A 141 7.62 1.70 11.61
C LEU A 141 6.18 2.04 11.23
N LEU A 142 5.52 2.93 11.99
CA LEU A 142 4.11 3.25 11.75
C LEU A 142 3.87 3.89 10.37
N ASP A 143 4.79 4.72 9.87
CA ASP A 143 4.67 5.33 8.54
C ASP A 143 4.49 4.24 7.46
N GLN A 144 5.34 3.20 7.46
CA GLN A 144 5.25 2.06 6.55
C GLN A 144 3.98 1.23 6.80
N TRP A 145 3.72 0.87 8.06
CA TRP A 145 2.60 0.00 8.43
C TRP A 145 1.24 0.58 8.00
N CYS A 146 1.06 1.88 8.24
CA CYS A 146 -0.15 2.60 7.88
C CYS A 146 -0.28 2.79 6.36
N ALA A 147 0.83 3.09 5.67
CA ALA A 147 0.82 3.30 4.22
C ALA A 147 0.48 2.02 3.43
N GLN A 148 0.82 0.85 3.95
CA GLN A 148 0.46 -0.44 3.35
C GLN A 148 -1.02 -0.80 3.57
N ARG A 149 -1.61 -0.37 4.69
CA ARG A 149 -2.98 -0.75 5.09
C ARG A 149 -4.03 0.36 4.88
N GLY A 150 -3.62 1.55 4.50
CA GLY A 150 -4.49 2.70 4.29
C GLY A 150 -5.05 3.31 5.59
N TYR A 151 -4.30 3.22 6.69
CA TYR A 151 -4.68 3.81 7.97
C TYR A 151 -4.15 5.23 8.13
N SER A 152 -4.87 6.05 8.90
CA SER A 152 -4.30 7.29 9.41
C SER A 152 -3.28 6.99 10.50
N LYS A 153 -2.01 7.37 10.28
CA LYS A 153 -0.93 7.24 11.26
C LYS A 153 -1.30 7.87 12.61
N ALA A 154 -1.94 9.05 12.59
CA ALA A 154 -2.31 9.76 13.81
C ALA A 154 -3.39 9.03 14.62
N SER A 155 -4.26 8.27 13.95
CA SER A 155 -5.29 7.46 14.61
C SER A 155 -4.68 6.24 15.28
N LEU A 156 -3.86 5.46 14.54
CA LEU A 156 -3.19 4.29 15.10
C LEU A 156 -2.24 4.69 16.23
N TYR A 157 -1.45 5.75 16.06
CA TYR A 157 -0.51 6.21 17.08
C TYR A 157 -1.20 6.56 18.40
N ARG A 158 -2.31 7.34 18.36
CA ARG A 158 -3.09 7.66 19.57
C ARG A 158 -3.67 6.42 20.24
N TYR A 159 -4.14 5.46 19.44
CA TYR A 159 -4.67 4.19 19.97
C TYR A 159 -3.58 3.35 20.65
N LEU A 160 -2.35 3.33 20.12
CA LEU A 160 -1.23 2.64 20.76
C LEU A 160 -0.85 3.30 22.09
N LEU A 161 -0.76 4.64 22.13
CA LEU A 161 -0.47 5.37 23.36
C LEU A 161 -1.53 5.13 24.45
N SER A 162 -2.81 5.07 24.09
CA SER A 162 -3.89 4.79 25.07
C SER A 162 -3.82 3.38 25.67
N HIS A 163 -3.01 2.48 25.10
CA HIS A 163 -2.75 1.14 25.61
C HIS A 163 -1.36 1.01 26.29
N ASN A 164 -0.73 2.14 26.62
CA ASN A 164 0.61 2.20 27.21
C ASN A 164 1.63 1.45 26.35
N LEU A 165 1.64 1.75 25.06
CA LEU A 165 2.67 1.33 24.11
C LEU A 165 3.37 2.58 23.61
N ASP A 166 4.65 2.70 23.95
CA ASP A 166 5.48 3.83 23.58
C ASP A 166 6.42 3.49 22.42
N CYS A 167 6.82 4.52 21.68
CA CYS A 167 7.86 4.39 20.68
C CYS A 167 9.21 4.14 21.35
N ILE A 168 10.13 3.54 20.59
CA ILE A 168 11.54 3.48 20.96
C ILE A 168 12.07 4.90 21.12
N ALA A 169 12.86 5.10 22.19
CA ALA A 169 13.51 6.37 22.46
C ALA A 169 14.37 6.81 21.27
N ASN A 170 14.08 8.01 20.75
CA ASN A 170 14.80 8.60 19.64
C ASN A 170 15.60 9.81 20.13
N GLN A 171 16.90 9.63 20.36
CA GLN A 171 17.81 10.70 20.75
C GLN A 171 17.90 11.87 19.75
N TYR A 172 17.36 11.71 18.54
CA TYR A 172 17.33 12.72 17.49
C TYR A 172 15.94 13.36 17.28
N GLU A 173 15.03 13.22 18.24
CA GLU A 173 13.62 13.65 18.10
C GLU A 173 13.47 15.14 17.76
N GLN A 174 14.38 15.99 18.24
CA GLN A 174 14.44 17.41 17.91
C GLN A 174 14.57 17.68 16.40
N THR A 175 15.24 16.79 15.66
CA THR A 175 15.46 16.93 14.22
C THR A 175 14.42 16.19 13.39
N THR A 176 13.95 15.04 13.86
CA THR A 176 13.05 14.18 13.08
C THR A 176 12.33 13.20 13.99
N LYS A 177 11.00 13.30 14.01
CA LYS A 177 10.16 12.36 14.76
C LYS A 177 10.00 11.03 14.04
N LEU A 178 10.29 9.94 14.76
CA LEU A 178 10.15 8.56 14.32
C LEU A 178 9.14 7.86 15.22
N HIS A 179 8.16 7.18 14.62
CA HIS A 179 7.19 6.37 15.37
C HIS A 179 7.51 4.90 15.11
N ILE A 180 8.50 4.39 15.84
CA ILE A 180 8.99 3.01 15.71
C ILE A 180 8.68 2.29 17.01
N PHE A 181 8.06 1.14 16.89
CA PHE A 181 7.68 0.29 18.00
C PHE A 181 8.43 -1.04 17.91
N GLU A 182 8.89 -1.54 19.04
CA GLU A 182 9.42 -2.90 19.14
C GLU A 182 8.26 -3.89 19.10
N LYS A 183 8.40 -4.94 18.29
CA LYS A 183 7.42 -5.99 18.19
C LYS A 183 7.35 -6.75 19.50
N SER A 184 6.13 -6.88 19.98
CA SER A 184 5.80 -7.66 21.16
C SER A 184 4.42 -8.27 20.96
N SER A 185 4.13 -9.35 21.68
CA SER A 185 2.81 -9.98 21.70
C SER A 185 1.71 -8.97 22.08
N LYS A 186 2.01 -8.04 23.00
CA LYS A 186 1.11 -6.94 23.38
C LYS A 186 0.84 -6.00 22.20
N LEU A 187 1.88 -5.52 21.52
CA LEU A 187 1.73 -4.64 20.35
C LEU A 187 0.89 -5.32 19.26
N GLU A 188 1.22 -6.57 18.93
CA GLU A 188 0.49 -7.33 17.91
C GLU A 188 -0.99 -7.50 18.25
N SER A 189 -1.30 -7.81 19.51
CA SER A 189 -2.68 -7.93 19.99
C SER A 189 -3.44 -6.60 19.86
N VAL A 190 -2.85 -5.49 20.30
CA VAL A 190 -3.49 -4.16 20.24
C VAL A 190 -3.67 -3.71 18.79
N VAL A 191 -2.69 -3.93 17.91
CA VAL A 191 -2.81 -3.62 16.48
C VAL A 191 -3.92 -4.45 15.84
N LYS A 192 -3.99 -5.76 16.09
CA LYS A 192 -5.09 -6.60 15.58
C LYS A 192 -6.46 -6.11 16.04
N GLN A 193 -6.60 -5.69 17.30
CA GLN A 193 -7.84 -5.10 17.81
C GLN A 193 -8.20 -3.79 17.10
N TYR A 194 -7.21 -2.91 16.87
CA TYR A 194 -7.41 -1.69 16.09
C TYR A 194 -7.91 -2.01 14.67
N GLU A 195 -7.29 -2.97 13.98
CA GLU A 195 -7.65 -3.37 12.62
C GLU A 195 -9.07 -3.94 12.52
N LEU A 196 -9.49 -4.72 13.52
CA LEU A 196 -10.86 -5.24 13.63
C LEU A 196 -11.88 -4.12 13.81
N ASN A 197 -11.60 -3.15 14.69
CA ASN A 197 -12.49 -2.02 14.95
C ASN A 197 -12.59 -1.08 13.74
N PHE A 198 -11.46 -0.84 13.06
CA PHE A 198 -11.42 -0.02 11.86
C PHE A 198 -12.24 -0.65 10.72
N SER A 199 -12.11 -1.96 10.52
CA SER A 199 -12.86 -2.70 9.50
C SER A 199 -14.38 -2.68 9.76
N LYS A 200 -14.79 -2.79 11.03
CA LYS A 200 -16.20 -2.65 11.43
C LYS A 200 -16.74 -1.27 11.07
N ASN A 201 -16.03 -0.21 11.44
CA ASN A 201 -16.45 1.17 11.19
C ASN A 201 -16.53 1.50 9.69
N LYS A 202 -15.62 0.98 8.86
CA LYS A 202 -15.70 1.13 7.40
C LYS A 202 -16.96 0.49 6.81
N ARG A 203 -17.33 -0.71 7.26
CA ARG A 203 -18.55 -1.40 6.80
C ARG A 203 -19.81 -0.67 7.23
N SER A 204 -19.85 -0.14 8.45
CA SER A 204 -20.97 0.67 8.94
C SER A 204 -21.10 1.99 8.18
N ALA A 205 -19.99 2.66 7.85
CA ALA A 205 -20.00 3.88 7.04
C ALA A 205 -20.47 3.62 5.59
N ALA A 206 -20.06 2.51 4.97
CA ALA A 206 -20.51 2.12 3.65
C ALA A 206 -22.02 1.80 3.62
N ALA A 207 -22.52 1.06 4.61
CA ALA A 207 -23.95 0.74 4.73
C ALA A 207 -24.82 1.99 4.95
N SER A 208 -24.34 2.97 5.72
CA SER A 208 -25.03 4.25 5.91
C SER A 208 -25.09 5.09 4.63
N ASN A 209 -24.03 5.08 3.82
CA ASN A 209 -24.00 5.78 2.53
C ASN A 209 -24.90 5.12 1.47
N ASP A 210 -24.98 3.79 1.44
CA ASP A 210 -25.91 3.08 0.56
C ASP A 210 -27.38 3.36 0.89
N ASN A 211 -27.70 3.52 2.19
CA ASN A 211 -29.04 3.90 2.64
C ASN A 211 -29.40 5.35 2.27
N LEU A 212 -28.43 6.28 2.32
CA LEU A 212 -28.63 7.65 1.82
C LEU A 212 -28.81 7.69 0.31
N ALA A 213 -27.98 6.97 -0.47
CA ALA A 213 -28.11 6.90 -1.92
C ALA A 213 -29.47 6.32 -2.36
N ARG A 214 -30.02 5.34 -1.63
CA ARG A 214 -31.37 4.81 -1.87
C ARG A 214 -32.48 5.78 -1.48
N ALA A 215 -32.33 6.55 -0.39
CA ALA A 215 -33.29 7.56 0.02
C ALA A 215 -33.42 8.70 -1.00
N PHE A 216 -32.32 9.07 -1.67
CA PHE A 216 -32.32 10.08 -2.75
C PHE A 216 -32.75 9.55 -4.13
N SER A 217 -32.99 8.24 -4.28
CA SER A 217 -33.39 7.60 -5.54
C SER A 217 -34.88 7.21 -5.59
N SER A 218 -35.67 7.60 -4.58
CA SER A 218 -37.12 7.35 -4.58
C SER A 218 -37.82 8.36 -5.49
N PRO A 219 -38.53 7.93 -6.56
CA PRO A 219 -39.31 8.86 -7.37
C PRO A 219 -40.48 9.36 -6.53
N GLN A 220 -40.56 10.68 -6.30
CA GLN A 220 -41.80 11.30 -5.87
C GLN A 220 -42.83 11.09 -6.99
N GLN A 221 -43.69 10.09 -6.85
CA GLN A 221 -44.93 10.03 -7.63
C GLN A 221 -45.86 11.14 -7.12
N SER A 222 -45.75 12.32 -7.72
CA SER A 222 -46.79 13.35 -7.63
C SER A 222 -47.92 12.99 -8.60
N SER A 223 -48.96 12.35 -8.08
CA SER A 223 -50.24 12.23 -8.78
C SER A 223 -50.93 13.60 -8.77
N PHE A 224 -50.77 14.37 -9.85
CA PHE A 224 -51.66 15.50 -10.14
C PHE A 224 -52.86 14.98 -10.95
N SER A 225 -54.00 14.86 -10.29
CA SER A 225 -55.30 14.69 -10.93
C SER A 225 -55.78 16.05 -11.47
N LEU A 226 -55.84 16.19 -12.79
CA LEU A 226 -56.59 17.24 -13.47
C LEU A 226 -58.08 16.87 -13.44
N SER A 227 -58.87 17.60 -12.67
CA SER A 227 -60.33 17.63 -12.83
C SER A 227 -60.68 18.82 -13.71
N VAL A 228 -61.20 18.52 -14.90
CA VAL A 228 -61.84 19.49 -15.81
C VAL A 228 -63.31 19.56 -15.43
N ALA A 229 -63.78 20.75 -15.11
CA ALA A 229 -65.18 21.18 -15.20
C ALA A 229 -65.20 22.67 -15.52
#